data_AF-A0A3D1QXA5-F1
#
_entry.id   AF-A0A3D1QXA5-F1
#
_cell.length_a   1.000
_cell.length_b   1.000
_cell.length_c   1.000
_cell.angle_alpha   90.00
_cell.angle_beta   90.00
_cell.angle_gamma   90.00
#
_symmetry.space_group_name_H-M   'P 1'
#
loop_
_entity.id
_entity.type
_entity.pdbx_description
1 polymer ?
#
loop_
_entity_poly.entity_id
_entity_poly.type
_entity_poly.pdbx_seq_one_letter_code
_entity_poly.pdbx_strand_id
1 'polypeptide(L)'
;MRVGYSPSTEVSDVPKVHLPPSLERFCDGRREVEAGGSTLRAVLLDLERQYPGLAEQLFDESRALRRYIAVLIGEHDARELGGLEAPVGEDDEVTLLPAIAGGAAASPRQERGRVRSECGLWLQPVIEHCERAWPSEACGLVFGKSEHERRSVPMRNALAPQRALNGFEMDPAKLLAELRRAEQGGERLVALYHSHPHGSSAFSATDKQSAVGPDGEPLWPGVAYLVLGMKEGRVTGLQCVEWDGRELVTTLARRLGRGR
;
A
#
# COMPACT_ATOMS: atom_id res chain seq x y z
N MET A 1 50.65 -31.90 -7.93
CA MET A 1 50.08 -30.54 -7.99
C MET A 1 48.57 -30.67 -8.00
N ARG A 2 47.85 -30.06 -7.04
CA ARG A 2 46.38 -29.96 -7.08
C ARG A 2 46.03 -28.57 -7.61
N VAL A 3 45.39 -28.50 -8.77
CA VAL A 3 44.79 -27.24 -9.25
C VAL A 3 43.47 -27.08 -8.51
N GLY A 4 43.36 -26.03 -7.69
CA GLY A 4 42.13 -25.72 -6.99
C GLY A 4 41.15 -25.07 -7.95
N TYR A 5 40.04 -25.76 -8.24
CA TYR A 5 38.87 -25.13 -8.82
C TYR A 5 38.05 -24.54 -7.66
N SER A 6 38.16 -23.22 -7.44
CA SER A 6 37.17 -22.54 -6.62
C SER A 6 35.86 -22.51 -7.39
N PRO A 7 34.74 -23.02 -6.85
CA PRO A 7 33.45 -22.74 -7.44
C PRO A 7 33.22 -21.23 -7.35
N SER A 8 33.05 -20.59 -8.50
CA SER A 8 32.50 -19.24 -8.59
C SER A 8 31.18 -19.21 -7.83
N THR A 9 30.91 -18.13 -7.10
CA THR A 9 29.59 -17.91 -6.50
C THR A 9 28.57 -17.93 -7.63
N GLU A 10 27.67 -18.92 -7.62
CA GLU A 10 26.54 -18.94 -8.56
C GLU A 10 25.65 -17.74 -8.22
N VAL A 11 25.65 -16.75 -9.10
CA VAL A 11 24.58 -15.75 -9.15
C VAL A 11 23.38 -16.50 -9.70
N SER A 12 22.29 -16.50 -8.92
CA SER A 12 21.06 -17.18 -9.27
C SER A 12 20.37 -16.37 -10.38
N ASP A 13 20.38 -16.84 -11.63
CA ASP A 13 19.75 -16.19 -12.80
C ASP A 13 18.21 -16.29 -12.72
N VAL A 14 17.62 -15.80 -11.63
CA VAL A 14 16.18 -15.90 -11.34
C VAL A 14 15.63 -14.59 -10.78
N PRO A 15 14.45 -14.13 -11.26
CA PRO A 15 13.80 -12.93 -10.76
C PRO A 15 13.65 -12.91 -9.24
N LYS A 16 14.05 -11.79 -8.66
CA LYS A 16 13.93 -11.53 -7.22
C LYS A 16 12.55 -10.97 -6.92
N VAL A 17 11.80 -11.66 -6.05
CA VAL A 17 10.43 -11.30 -5.68
C VAL A 17 10.39 -10.70 -4.28
N HIS A 18 10.06 -9.41 -4.22
CA HIS A 18 9.75 -8.69 -2.99
C HIS A 18 8.30 -8.91 -2.59
N LEU A 19 8.10 -9.41 -1.37
CA LEU A 19 6.80 -9.80 -0.84
C LEU A 19 6.26 -8.75 0.13
N PRO A 20 4.94 -8.47 0.10
CA PRO A 20 4.32 -7.71 1.16
C PRO A 20 4.25 -8.61 2.42
N PRO A 21 4.49 -8.07 3.61
CA PRO A 21 4.37 -8.77 4.90
C PRO A 21 3.09 -9.57 5.19
N SER A 22 1.98 -9.29 4.52
CA SER A 22 0.77 -10.11 4.53
C SER A 22 1.00 -11.50 3.93
N LEU A 23 2.00 -11.61 3.05
CA LEU A 23 2.44 -12.84 2.38
C LEU A 23 3.69 -13.48 3.00
N GLU A 24 4.46 -12.76 3.82
CA GLU A 24 5.62 -13.32 4.58
C GLU A 24 5.27 -14.66 5.26
N ARG A 25 4.08 -14.78 5.87
CA ARG A 25 3.65 -15.98 6.59
C ARG A 25 3.46 -17.23 5.72
N PHE A 26 3.31 -17.06 4.40
CA PHE A 26 3.24 -18.15 3.43
C PHE A 26 4.63 -18.51 2.87
N CYS A 27 5.61 -17.61 3.02
CA CYS A 27 6.96 -17.74 2.47
C CYS A 27 8.03 -17.87 3.59
N ASP A 28 7.76 -18.69 4.60
CA ASP A 28 8.64 -18.96 5.75
C ASP A 28 9.08 -17.71 6.56
N GLY A 29 8.28 -16.64 6.55
CA GLY A 29 8.62 -15.36 7.16
C GLY A 29 9.59 -14.51 6.35
N ARG A 30 9.86 -14.86 5.09
CA ARG A 30 10.74 -14.10 4.19
C ARG A 30 10.00 -12.96 3.51
N ARG A 31 10.67 -11.81 3.38
CA ARG A 31 10.24 -10.64 2.59
C ARG A 31 10.72 -10.67 1.15
N GLU A 32 11.65 -11.57 0.87
CA GLU A 32 12.39 -11.65 -0.37
C GLU A 32 12.61 -13.12 -0.68
N VAL A 33 12.20 -13.54 -1.86
CA VAL A 33 12.32 -14.91 -2.37
C VAL A 33 12.68 -14.87 -3.85
N GLU A 34 13.31 -15.93 -4.34
CA GLU A 34 13.65 -16.10 -5.75
C GLU A 34 12.60 -16.97 -6.43
N ALA A 35 12.20 -16.65 -7.67
CA ALA A 35 11.26 -17.47 -8.44
C ALA A 35 11.49 -17.37 -9.94
N GLY A 36 11.63 -18.53 -10.60
CA GLY A 36 11.99 -18.61 -12.01
C GLY A 36 10.81 -18.38 -12.96
N GLY A 37 11.03 -17.63 -14.02
CA GLY A 37 10.06 -17.50 -15.12
C GLY A 37 10.29 -16.27 -16.00
N SER A 38 10.08 -16.42 -17.32
CA SER A 38 10.23 -15.33 -18.30
C SER A 38 8.98 -14.44 -18.46
N THR A 39 7.92 -14.73 -17.72
CA THR A 39 6.70 -13.89 -17.62
C THR A 39 6.20 -13.85 -16.19
N LEU A 40 5.44 -12.83 -15.84
CA LEU A 40 4.86 -12.72 -14.50
C LEU A 40 4.04 -13.97 -14.12
N ARG A 41 3.25 -14.54 -15.05
CA ARG A 41 2.54 -15.80 -14.81
C ARG A 41 3.47 -16.93 -14.42
N ALA A 42 4.61 -17.09 -15.10
CA ALA A 42 5.56 -18.15 -14.80
C ALA A 42 6.17 -17.98 -13.40
N VAL A 43 6.61 -16.75 -13.06
CA VAL A 43 7.13 -16.39 -11.73
C VAL A 43 6.10 -16.69 -10.63
N LEU A 44 4.84 -16.28 -10.81
CA LEU A 44 3.79 -16.52 -9.80
C LEU A 44 3.39 -18.00 -9.66
N LEU A 45 3.51 -18.80 -10.72
CA LEU A 45 3.30 -20.25 -10.66
C LEU A 45 4.48 -20.97 -9.99
N ASP A 46 5.71 -20.49 -10.17
CA ASP A 46 6.87 -21.02 -9.46
C ASP A 46 6.84 -20.68 -7.98
N LEU A 47 6.41 -19.47 -7.60
CA LEU A 47 6.14 -19.11 -6.20
C LEU A 47 5.10 -20.03 -5.56
N GLU A 48 3.99 -20.35 -6.23
CA GLU A 48 3.00 -21.31 -5.71
C GLU A 48 3.57 -22.73 -5.57
N ARG A 49 4.45 -23.15 -6.49
CA ARG A 49 5.16 -24.44 -6.41
C ARG A 49 6.11 -24.49 -5.21
N GLN A 50 6.76 -23.38 -4.89
CA GLN A 50 7.66 -23.25 -3.72
C GLN A 50 6.88 -23.08 -2.41
N TYR A 51 5.77 -22.33 -2.43
CA TYR A 51 4.97 -21.89 -1.28
C TYR A 51 3.48 -22.16 -1.51
N PRO A 52 3.00 -23.41 -1.35
CA PRO A 52 1.63 -23.79 -1.67
C PRO A 52 0.58 -22.98 -0.90
N GLY A 53 -0.46 -22.53 -1.62
CA GLY A 53 -1.53 -21.68 -1.08
C GLY A 53 -1.27 -20.17 -1.20
N LEU A 54 -0.08 -19.74 -1.65
CA LEU A 54 0.20 -18.34 -1.95
C LEU A 54 -0.69 -17.83 -3.09
N ALA A 55 -0.90 -18.63 -4.14
CA ALA A 55 -1.74 -18.29 -5.28
C ALA A 55 -3.18 -17.95 -4.88
N GLU A 56 -3.73 -18.53 -3.82
CA GLU A 56 -5.08 -18.18 -3.34
C GLU A 56 -5.15 -16.72 -2.83
N GLN A 57 -4.03 -16.19 -2.34
CA GLN A 57 -3.89 -14.79 -1.90
C GLN A 57 -3.62 -13.84 -3.08
N LEU A 58 -3.04 -14.34 -4.18
CA LEU A 58 -2.69 -13.52 -5.36
C LEU A 58 -3.80 -13.49 -6.41
N PHE A 59 -4.52 -14.60 -6.59
CA PHE A 59 -5.48 -14.81 -7.68
C PHE A 59 -6.91 -14.98 -7.17
N ASP A 60 -7.87 -14.42 -7.90
CA ASP A 60 -9.29 -14.70 -7.68
C ASP A 60 -9.74 -16.03 -8.31
N GLU A 61 -11.02 -16.37 -8.13
CA GLU A 61 -11.65 -17.59 -8.66
C GLU A 61 -11.55 -17.71 -10.19
N SER A 62 -11.41 -16.58 -10.91
CA SER A 62 -11.22 -16.54 -12.36
C SER A 62 -9.75 -16.71 -12.80
N ARG A 63 -8.83 -16.90 -11.84
CA ARG A 63 -7.37 -16.94 -12.04
C ARG A 63 -6.80 -15.61 -12.55
N ALA A 64 -7.50 -14.50 -12.32
CA ALA A 64 -6.99 -13.15 -12.53
C ALA A 64 -6.31 -12.63 -11.25
N LEU A 65 -5.36 -11.71 -11.40
CA LEU A 65 -4.73 -11.05 -10.24
C LEU A 65 -5.78 -10.28 -9.44
N ARG A 66 -5.84 -10.55 -8.13
CA ARG A 66 -6.73 -9.81 -7.23
C ARG A 66 -6.34 -8.35 -7.28
N ARG A 67 -7.35 -7.47 -7.44
CA ARG A 67 -7.16 -6.01 -7.57
C ARG A 67 -6.29 -5.42 -6.46
N TYR A 68 -6.38 -6.07 -5.30
CA TYR A 68 -5.81 -5.65 -4.06
C TYR A 68 -4.28 -5.85 -3.97
N ILE A 69 -3.67 -6.58 -4.91
CA ILE A 69 -2.21 -6.60 -5.07
C ILE A 69 -1.88 -5.84 -6.35
N ALA A 70 -1.07 -4.80 -6.22
CA ALA A 70 -0.35 -4.24 -7.36
C ALA A 70 0.92 -5.07 -7.54
N VAL A 71 1.26 -5.41 -8.79
CA VAL A 71 2.48 -6.16 -9.08
C VAL A 71 3.34 -5.29 -9.96
N LEU A 72 4.56 -5.02 -9.53
CA LEU A 72 5.51 -4.20 -10.28
C LEU A 72 6.65 -5.05 -10.81
N ILE A 73 7.14 -4.71 -11.99
CA ILE A 73 8.38 -5.23 -12.57
C ILE A 73 9.32 -4.03 -12.69
N GLY A 74 10.38 -4.01 -11.89
CA GLY A 74 11.19 -2.83 -11.65
C GLY A 74 10.36 -1.69 -11.02
N GLU A 75 10.13 -0.62 -11.78
CA GLU A 75 9.34 0.56 -11.35
C GLU A 75 7.97 0.69 -12.06
N HIS A 76 7.55 -0.32 -12.85
CA HIS A 76 6.33 -0.26 -13.66
C HIS A 76 5.26 -1.24 -13.17
N ASP A 77 3.98 -0.84 -13.15
CA ASP A 77 2.88 -1.77 -12.88
C ASP A 77 2.76 -2.79 -14.02
N ALA A 78 2.83 -4.08 -13.69
CA ALA A 78 2.73 -5.17 -14.66
C ALA A 78 1.46 -5.08 -15.51
N ARG A 79 0.35 -4.50 -15.00
CA ARG A 79 -0.89 -4.26 -15.75
C ARG A 79 -0.68 -3.33 -16.96
N GLU A 80 0.28 -2.41 -16.90
CA GLU A 80 0.68 -1.55 -18.01
C GLU A 80 1.61 -2.28 -19.00
N LEU A 81 2.34 -3.30 -18.53
CA LEU A 81 3.30 -4.10 -19.30
C LEU A 81 2.72 -5.37 -19.97
N GLY A 82 1.40 -5.61 -19.86
CA GLY A 82 0.73 -6.81 -20.41
C GLY A 82 0.10 -7.74 -19.38
N GLY A 83 0.08 -7.34 -18.10
CA GLY A 83 -0.52 -8.07 -16.99
C GLY A 83 0.25 -9.34 -16.68
N LEU A 84 -0.44 -10.49 -16.68
CA LEU A 84 0.16 -11.79 -16.38
C LEU A 84 1.14 -12.28 -17.47
N GLU A 85 1.02 -11.78 -18.70
CA GLU A 85 1.95 -12.11 -19.79
C GLU A 85 3.06 -11.05 -19.94
N ALA A 86 3.16 -10.09 -19.01
CA ALA A 86 4.28 -9.14 -18.99
C ALA A 86 5.61 -9.91 -18.88
N PRO A 87 6.60 -9.58 -19.72
CA PRO A 87 7.91 -10.24 -19.68
C PRO A 87 8.63 -9.90 -18.38
N VAL A 88 9.40 -10.86 -17.87
CA VAL A 88 10.29 -10.69 -16.71
C VAL A 88 11.66 -11.24 -17.11
N GLY A 89 12.68 -10.39 -17.04
CA GLY A 89 14.09 -10.76 -17.23
C GLY A 89 14.71 -11.34 -15.97
N GLU A 90 15.85 -12.02 -16.11
CA GLU A 90 16.55 -12.70 -15.01
C GLU A 90 17.05 -11.70 -13.94
N ASP A 91 17.41 -10.48 -14.35
CA ASP A 91 17.79 -9.35 -13.49
C ASP A 91 16.60 -8.52 -12.94
N ASP A 92 15.35 -8.80 -13.33
CA ASP A 92 14.21 -7.98 -12.92
C ASP A 92 13.79 -8.23 -11.46
N GLU A 93 13.51 -7.15 -10.74
CA GLU A 93 12.82 -7.21 -9.45
C GLU A 93 11.30 -7.20 -9.64
N VAL A 94 10.63 -8.27 -9.19
CA VAL A 94 9.16 -8.31 -9.10
C VAL A 94 8.75 -7.87 -7.70
N THR A 95 8.03 -6.75 -7.57
CA THR A 95 7.51 -6.30 -6.28
C THR A 95 6.01 -6.53 -6.19
N LEU A 96 5.59 -7.42 -5.30
CA LEU A 96 4.20 -7.55 -4.89
C LEU A 96 3.91 -6.44 -3.86
N LEU A 97 3.05 -5.49 -4.23
CA LEU A 97 2.67 -4.38 -3.37
C LEU A 97 1.23 -4.45 -2.86
N PRO A 98 1.00 -3.92 -1.65
CA PRO A 98 -0.33 -3.58 -1.18
C PRO A 98 -0.94 -2.54 -2.14
N ALA A 99 -2.05 -2.84 -2.83
CA ALA A 99 -2.79 -1.77 -3.50
C ALA A 99 -3.47 -0.92 -2.42
N ILE A 100 -3.19 0.39 -2.39
CA ILE A 100 -3.94 1.30 -1.51
C ILE A 100 -5.07 1.90 -2.35
N ALA A 101 -6.25 1.31 -2.21
CA ALA A 101 -7.46 1.83 -2.80
C ALA A 101 -8.52 2.08 -1.73
N GLY A 102 -9.50 2.93 -2.04
CA GLY A 102 -10.88 2.72 -1.61
C GLY A 102 -11.44 1.46 -2.28
N GLY A 103 -10.73 0.33 -2.09
CA GLY A 103 -10.89 -0.95 -2.76
C GLY A 103 -9.76 -2.00 -2.53
N ALA A 104 -9.17 -2.09 -1.31
CA ALA A 104 -8.35 -3.21 -0.75
C ALA A 104 -6.83 -3.38 -1.12
N ALA A 105 -6.02 -3.96 -0.18
CA ALA A 105 -4.64 -4.56 -0.30
C ALA A 105 -3.46 -4.11 0.66
N ALA A 106 -2.50 -5.02 1.04
CA ALA A 106 -1.86 -5.12 2.40
C ALA A 106 -0.31 -5.10 2.66
N SER A 107 0.24 -4.17 3.50
CA SER A 107 1.21 -4.37 4.66
C SER A 107 2.61 -3.68 4.64
N PRO A 108 3.23 -3.19 5.78
CA PRO A 108 3.75 -3.93 7.00
C PRO A 108 3.29 -3.51 8.42
N ARG A 109 3.82 -4.19 9.48
CA ARG A 109 3.89 -3.80 10.94
C ARG A 109 5.18 -3.02 11.29
N GLN A 110 5.08 -1.99 12.16
CA GLN A 110 6.20 -1.42 12.94
C GLN A 110 5.69 -0.79 14.26
N GLU A 111 6.57 -0.39 15.19
CA GLU A 111 6.21 0.02 16.57
C GLU A 111 5.13 1.12 16.64
N ARG A 112 4.23 1.08 17.63
CA ARG A 112 3.03 1.93 17.74
C ARG A 112 3.31 3.44 17.64
N GLY A 113 3.24 3.99 16.42
CA GLY A 113 3.27 5.44 16.16
C GLY A 113 1.89 6.06 16.33
N ARG A 114 1.43 6.18 17.59
CA ARG A 114 0.08 6.69 17.87
C ARG A 114 -0.13 8.07 17.23
N VAL A 115 -1.31 8.34 16.68
CA VAL A 115 -1.68 9.69 16.26
C VAL A 115 -2.20 10.46 17.49
N ARG A 116 -1.31 10.77 18.43
CA ARG A 116 -1.65 11.66 19.56
C ARG A 116 -1.88 13.09 19.05
N SER A 117 -2.77 13.80 19.75
CA SER A 117 -3.43 15.03 19.32
C SER A 117 -2.55 16.30 19.32
N GLU A 118 -1.23 16.18 19.46
CA GLU A 118 -0.34 17.28 19.85
C GLU A 118 0.80 17.49 18.86
N CYS A 119 0.45 17.95 17.64
CA CYS A 119 1.21 18.90 16.81
C CYS A 119 0.53 19.02 15.43
N GLY A 120 -0.40 19.95 15.27
CA GLY A 120 -1.23 20.06 14.05
C GLY A 120 -0.52 20.49 12.76
N LEU A 121 0.78 20.81 12.81
CA LEU A 121 1.51 21.38 11.66
C LEU A 121 1.64 20.40 10.49
N TRP A 122 1.87 19.10 10.74
CA TRP A 122 1.97 18.10 9.66
C TRP A 122 0.64 17.79 8.97
N LEU A 123 -0.49 18.10 9.62
CA LEU A 123 -1.83 17.91 9.06
C LEU A 123 -2.20 19.02 8.06
N GLN A 124 -1.59 20.20 8.15
CA GLN A 124 -1.90 21.32 7.28
C GLN A 124 -1.64 21.01 5.78
N PRO A 125 -0.50 20.43 5.36
CA PRO A 125 -0.31 19.98 3.98
C PRO A 125 -1.32 18.93 3.50
N VAL A 126 -1.83 18.07 4.39
CA VAL A 126 -2.88 17.07 4.09
C VAL A 126 -4.20 17.79 3.80
N ILE A 127 -4.61 18.71 4.66
CA ILE A 127 -5.81 19.54 4.49
C ILE A 127 -5.74 20.30 3.15
N GLU A 128 -4.62 20.97 2.89
CA GLU A 128 -4.44 21.72 1.65
C GLU A 128 -4.46 20.84 0.40
N HIS A 129 -3.98 19.59 0.47
CA HIS A 129 -4.13 18.66 -0.64
C HIS A 129 -5.61 18.33 -0.88
N CYS A 130 -6.35 17.98 0.17
CA CYS A 130 -7.78 17.67 0.07
C CYS A 130 -8.60 18.85 -0.49
N GLU A 131 -8.31 20.09 -0.04
CA GLU A 131 -8.99 21.29 -0.57
C GLU A 131 -8.61 21.62 -2.02
N ARG A 132 -7.38 21.33 -2.46
CA ARG A 132 -6.96 21.50 -3.86
C ARG A 132 -7.53 20.45 -4.81
N ALA A 133 -7.76 19.22 -4.34
CA ALA A 133 -8.27 18.12 -5.17
C ALA A 133 -9.79 18.19 -5.39
N TRP A 134 -10.52 18.84 -4.49
CA TRP A 134 -11.97 18.98 -4.58
C TRP A 134 -12.42 19.59 -5.93
N PRO A 135 -13.45 19.05 -6.61
CA PRO A 135 -14.45 18.09 -6.14
C PRO A 135 -14.04 16.60 -6.24
N SER A 136 -12.83 16.28 -6.67
CA SER A 136 -12.33 14.89 -6.67
C SER A 136 -11.85 14.46 -5.29
N GLU A 137 -11.80 13.14 -5.08
CA GLU A 137 -11.18 12.54 -3.90
C GLU A 137 -9.65 12.68 -3.95
N ALA A 138 -9.09 13.34 -2.92
CA ALA A 138 -7.67 13.28 -2.62
C ALA A 138 -7.35 11.99 -1.87
N CYS A 139 -6.19 11.40 -2.16
CA CYS A 139 -5.60 10.34 -1.36
C CYS A 139 -4.09 10.59 -1.14
N GLY A 140 -3.51 10.01 -0.10
CA GLY A 140 -2.07 10.08 0.07
C GLY A 140 -1.50 9.36 1.27
N LEU A 141 -0.19 9.48 1.43
CA LEU A 141 0.62 8.82 2.43
C LEU A 141 1.06 9.84 3.50
N VAL A 142 1.26 9.38 4.73
CA VAL A 142 1.96 10.13 5.78
C VAL A 142 3.10 9.26 6.28
N PHE A 143 4.32 9.77 6.11
CA PHE A 143 5.53 9.16 6.63
C PHE A 143 6.02 9.93 7.87
N GLY A 144 6.80 9.29 8.72
CA GLY A 144 7.49 9.98 9.80
C GLY A 144 8.52 9.11 10.53
N LYS A 145 9.39 9.75 11.30
CA LYS A 145 10.40 9.08 12.16
C LYS A 145 9.98 9.06 13.62
N SER A 146 9.18 10.03 14.03
CA SER A 146 8.68 10.21 15.40
C SER A 146 7.26 10.74 15.38
N GLU A 147 6.64 10.97 16.56
CA GLU A 147 5.33 11.63 16.60
C GLU A 147 5.37 13.06 16.02
N HIS A 148 6.53 13.74 16.06
CA HIS A 148 6.70 15.16 15.70
C HIS A 148 7.30 15.38 14.30
N GLU A 149 8.13 14.45 13.81
CA GLU A 149 8.74 14.51 12.48
C GLU A 149 7.90 13.67 11.51
N ARG A 150 6.99 14.33 10.79
CA ARG A 150 6.08 13.73 9.80
C ARG A 150 6.02 14.54 8.51
N ARG A 151 5.93 13.86 7.37
CA ARG A 151 5.66 14.45 6.05
C ARG A 151 4.46 13.77 5.41
N SER A 152 3.68 14.51 4.62
CA SER A 152 2.62 13.93 3.78
C SER A 152 3.03 13.89 2.31
N VAL A 153 2.62 12.85 1.59
CA VAL A 153 2.80 12.73 0.14
C VAL A 153 1.43 12.65 -0.53
N PRO A 154 1.03 13.66 -1.32
CA PRO A 154 -0.11 13.57 -2.23
C PRO A 154 0.06 12.44 -3.23
N MET A 155 -0.91 11.53 -3.31
CA MET A 155 -0.95 10.48 -4.32
C MET A 155 -1.98 10.83 -5.39
N ARG A 156 -1.68 10.49 -6.64
CA ARG A 156 -2.64 10.62 -7.73
C ARG A 156 -3.65 9.49 -7.60
N ASN A 157 -4.94 9.82 -7.70
CA ASN A 157 -5.97 8.81 -7.90
C ASN A 157 -5.81 8.23 -9.32
N ALA A 158 -5.42 6.96 -9.39
CA ALA A 158 -5.18 6.18 -10.59
C ALA A 158 -6.46 5.55 -11.17
N LEU A 159 -7.60 5.61 -10.47
CA LEU A 159 -8.86 5.15 -11.04
C LEU A 159 -9.25 5.98 -12.26
N ALA A 160 -9.69 5.28 -13.32
CA ALA A 160 -10.30 5.91 -14.47
C ALA A 160 -11.47 6.83 -14.03
N PRO A 161 -11.70 7.99 -14.68
CA PRO A 161 -12.66 9.00 -14.20
C PRO A 161 -14.08 8.50 -13.92
N GLN A 162 -14.54 7.48 -14.66
CA GLN A 162 -15.84 6.84 -14.47
C GLN A 162 -15.97 6.04 -13.16
N ARG A 163 -14.84 5.56 -12.61
CA ARG A 163 -14.75 4.79 -11.36
C ARG A 163 -14.28 5.63 -10.16
N ALA A 164 -13.53 6.71 -10.42
CA ALA A 164 -13.09 7.68 -9.42
C ALA A 164 -14.24 8.48 -8.75
N LEU A 165 -15.49 8.31 -9.21
CA LEU A 165 -16.67 8.91 -8.61
C LEU A 165 -17.02 8.37 -7.21
N ASN A 166 -16.58 7.14 -6.89
CA ASN A 166 -16.92 6.44 -5.64
C ASN A 166 -15.70 5.73 -5.01
N GLY A 167 -14.51 6.29 -5.18
CA GLY A 167 -13.29 5.77 -4.54
C GLY A 167 -12.00 6.24 -5.20
N PHE A 168 -10.89 5.65 -4.73
CA PHE A 168 -9.55 5.92 -5.25
C PHE A 168 -8.71 4.66 -5.39
N GLU A 169 -7.65 4.73 -6.19
CA GLU A 169 -6.55 3.76 -6.26
C GLU A 169 -5.26 4.60 -6.27
N MET A 170 -4.31 4.33 -5.38
CA MET A 170 -3.02 5.03 -5.39
C MET A 170 -2.13 4.46 -6.49
N ASP A 171 -1.48 5.36 -7.23
CA ASP A 171 -0.38 5.05 -8.16
C ASP A 171 0.65 4.09 -7.52
N PRO A 172 0.75 2.82 -7.99
CA PRO A 172 1.61 1.82 -7.37
C PRO A 172 3.10 2.08 -7.54
N ALA A 173 3.51 2.64 -8.69
CA ALA A 173 4.90 2.97 -8.97
C ALA A 173 5.39 4.08 -8.03
N LYS A 174 4.58 5.13 -7.87
CA LYS A 174 4.86 6.19 -6.90
C LYS A 174 4.82 5.67 -5.46
N LEU A 175 3.93 4.74 -5.14
CA LEU A 175 3.88 4.11 -3.82
C LEU A 175 5.19 3.37 -3.51
N LEU A 176 5.68 2.55 -4.44
CA LEU A 176 6.96 1.85 -4.29
C LEU A 176 8.12 2.82 -4.06
N ALA A 177 8.23 3.85 -4.90
CA ALA A 177 9.29 4.85 -4.82
C ALA A 177 9.29 5.59 -3.46
N GLU A 178 8.12 5.94 -2.93
CA GLU A 178 7.99 6.66 -1.65
C GLU A 178 8.24 5.75 -0.43
N LEU A 179 7.90 4.46 -0.51
CA LEU A 179 8.27 3.46 0.51
C LEU A 179 9.78 3.25 0.56
N ARG A 180 10.42 3.01 -0.60
CA ARG A 180 11.89 2.87 -0.73
C ARG A 180 12.61 4.12 -0.22
N ARG A 181 12.12 5.32 -0.58
CA ARG A 181 12.62 6.61 -0.08
C ARG A 181 12.49 6.74 1.44
N ALA A 182 11.35 6.34 2.01
CA ALA A 182 11.11 6.42 3.44
C ALA A 182 12.08 5.50 4.20
N GLU A 183 12.24 4.26 3.76
CA GLU A 183 13.17 3.28 4.35
C GLU A 183 14.62 3.80 4.34
N GLN A 184 15.10 4.29 3.19
CA GLN A 184 16.42 4.94 3.06
C GLN A 184 16.58 6.17 3.98
N GLY A 185 15.49 6.89 4.23
CA GLY A 185 15.46 8.06 5.12
C GLY A 185 15.34 7.73 6.61
N GLY A 186 15.16 6.47 6.99
CA GLY A 186 14.81 6.07 8.36
C GLY A 186 13.40 6.50 8.79
N GLU A 187 12.52 6.77 7.82
CA GLU A 187 11.11 7.03 8.02
C GLU A 187 10.28 5.74 7.85
N ARG A 188 9.05 5.77 8.34
CA ARG A 188 8.06 4.72 8.11
C ARG A 188 6.72 5.30 7.73
N LEU A 189 5.91 4.52 7.02
CA LEU A 189 4.51 4.86 6.79
C LEU A 189 3.76 4.82 8.14
N VAL A 190 3.15 5.93 8.53
CA VAL A 190 2.39 6.06 9.79
C VAL A 190 0.89 6.26 9.56
N ALA A 191 0.50 6.81 8.40
CA ALA A 191 -0.90 6.86 8.02
C ALA A 191 -1.11 6.83 6.50
N LEU A 192 -2.27 6.32 6.11
CA LEU A 192 -2.92 6.55 4.83
C LEU A 192 -3.99 7.63 5.03
N TYR A 193 -4.22 8.49 4.06
CA TYR A 193 -5.33 9.44 4.10
C TYR A 193 -6.12 9.47 2.81
N HIS A 194 -7.41 9.77 2.94
CA HIS A 194 -8.27 10.12 1.82
C HIS A 194 -9.36 11.12 2.23
N SER A 195 -10.03 11.74 1.26
CA SER A 195 -11.07 12.74 1.51
C SER A 195 -12.39 12.38 0.84
N HIS A 196 -13.50 12.47 1.59
CA HIS A 196 -14.84 12.29 1.05
C HIS A 196 -15.37 13.63 0.47
N PRO A 197 -15.43 13.84 -0.87
CA PRO A 197 -15.67 15.16 -1.45
C PRO A 197 -17.10 15.70 -1.25
N HIS A 198 -18.03 14.77 -0.96
CA HIS A 198 -19.46 15.01 -0.79
C HIS A 198 -20.00 14.41 0.52
N GLY A 199 -19.12 14.14 1.49
CA GLY A 199 -19.45 13.32 2.66
C GLY A 199 -18.80 13.76 3.96
N SER A 200 -19.32 13.21 5.06
CA SER A 200 -18.70 13.34 6.37
C SER A 200 -17.35 12.61 6.43
N SER A 201 -16.54 12.91 7.43
CA SER A 201 -15.28 12.19 7.71
C SER A 201 -15.48 10.77 8.26
N ALA A 202 -16.66 10.16 8.09
CA ALA A 202 -16.97 8.85 8.64
C ALA A 202 -16.39 7.72 7.78
N PHE A 203 -15.56 6.87 8.37
CA PHE A 203 -14.99 5.66 7.77
C PHE A 203 -16.11 4.67 7.44
N SER A 204 -16.39 4.53 6.15
CA SER A 204 -17.52 3.80 5.59
C SER A 204 -17.31 2.28 5.62
N ALA A 205 -18.37 1.52 5.28
CA ALA A 205 -18.26 0.08 5.11
C ALA A 205 -17.30 -0.29 3.96
N THR A 206 -17.28 0.50 2.89
CA THR A 206 -16.34 0.35 1.77
C THR A 206 -14.92 0.57 2.26
N ASP A 207 -14.64 1.63 3.02
CA ASP A 207 -13.30 1.91 3.53
C ASP A 207 -12.81 0.79 4.45
N LYS A 208 -13.68 0.25 5.32
CA LYS A 208 -13.36 -0.90 6.19
C LYS A 208 -12.98 -2.15 5.39
N GLN A 209 -13.81 -2.55 4.43
CA GLN A 209 -13.52 -3.69 3.54
C GLN A 209 -12.24 -3.45 2.72
N SER A 210 -11.96 -2.19 2.41
CA SER A 210 -10.79 -1.74 1.68
C SER A 210 -9.55 -1.53 2.55
N ALA A 211 -9.67 -1.76 3.86
CA ALA A 211 -8.65 -1.59 4.89
C ALA A 211 -8.26 -2.93 5.57
N VAL A 212 -8.92 -4.05 5.20
CA VAL A 212 -8.60 -5.43 5.66
C VAL A 212 -8.38 -6.43 4.51
N GLY A 213 -7.62 -7.49 4.80
CA GLY A 213 -7.32 -8.60 3.89
C GLY A 213 -8.41 -9.68 3.85
N PRO A 214 -8.22 -10.78 3.08
CA PRO A 214 -9.17 -11.89 3.02
C PRO A 214 -9.32 -12.63 4.36
N ASP A 215 -8.33 -12.50 5.25
CA ASP A 215 -8.31 -13.01 6.62
C ASP A 215 -8.91 -12.03 7.65
N GLY A 216 -9.31 -10.83 7.22
CA GLY A 216 -9.81 -9.77 8.08
C GLY A 216 -8.73 -9.00 8.85
N GLU A 217 -7.43 -9.33 8.72
CA GLU A 217 -6.36 -8.52 9.32
C GLU A 217 -6.17 -7.20 8.55
N PRO A 218 -5.63 -6.14 9.18
CA PRO A 218 -5.35 -4.89 8.51
C PRO A 218 -4.45 -5.13 7.34
N LEU A 219 -4.80 -4.43 6.28
CA LEU A 219 -3.95 -4.35 5.13
C LEU A 219 -2.61 -3.77 5.52
N TRP A 220 -2.57 -2.59 6.14
CA TRP A 220 -1.33 -1.96 6.61
C TRP A 220 -1.27 -1.98 8.15
N PRO A 221 -0.75 -3.06 8.78
CA PRO A 221 -0.76 -3.17 10.23
C PRO A 221 -0.02 -2.06 10.97
N GLY A 222 -0.68 -1.37 11.91
CA GLY A 222 -0.07 -0.27 12.66
C GLY A 222 0.05 1.04 11.88
N VAL A 223 -0.41 1.07 10.62
CA VAL A 223 -0.66 2.30 9.87
C VAL A 223 -2.09 2.77 10.15
N ALA A 224 -2.26 4.06 10.42
CA ALA A 224 -3.57 4.66 10.65
C ALA A 224 -4.28 5.01 9.34
N TYR A 225 -5.61 5.06 9.35
CA TYR A 225 -6.43 5.58 8.25
C TYR A 225 -7.04 6.93 8.66
N LEU A 226 -6.73 7.97 7.91
CA LEU A 226 -7.20 9.34 8.12
C LEU A 226 -8.26 9.70 7.07
N VAL A 227 -9.50 9.88 7.50
CA VAL A 227 -10.60 10.32 6.60
C VAL A 227 -10.88 11.79 6.81
N LEU A 228 -10.85 12.56 5.74
CA LEU A 228 -11.17 13.99 5.74
C LEU A 228 -12.54 14.24 5.10
N GLY A 229 -13.49 14.75 5.87
CA GLY A 229 -14.84 15.05 5.38
C GLY A 229 -14.89 16.42 4.72
N MET A 230 -15.31 16.51 3.47
CA MET A 230 -15.32 17.76 2.71
C MET A 230 -16.72 18.39 2.64
N LYS A 231 -16.77 19.73 2.66
CA LYS A 231 -17.96 20.50 2.28
C LYS A 231 -17.54 21.80 1.61
N GLU A 232 -18.14 22.13 0.47
CA GLU A 232 -17.94 23.42 -0.23
C GLU A 232 -16.44 23.74 -0.47
N GLY A 233 -15.64 22.73 -0.86
CA GLY A 233 -14.20 22.88 -1.09
C GLY A 233 -13.34 23.03 0.17
N ARG A 234 -13.89 22.78 1.37
CA ARG A 234 -13.17 22.85 2.65
C ARG A 234 -13.20 21.55 3.42
N VAL A 235 -12.12 21.26 4.15
CA VAL A 235 -12.13 20.18 5.16
C VAL A 235 -13.01 20.62 6.34
N THR A 236 -13.94 19.76 6.74
CA THR A 236 -14.90 20.00 7.85
C THR A 236 -14.77 19.04 9.02
N GLY A 237 -14.03 17.95 8.84
CA GLY A 237 -13.81 16.94 9.87
C GLY A 237 -12.67 16.01 9.52
N LEU A 238 -12.10 15.42 10.55
CA LEU A 238 -11.07 14.38 10.48
C LEU A 238 -11.48 13.22 11.38
N GLN A 239 -11.37 12.01 10.87
CA GLN A 239 -11.40 10.78 11.67
C GLN A 239 -10.07 10.05 11.51
N CYS A 240 -9.53 9.53 12.61
CA CYS A 240 -8.42 8.59 12.63
C CYS A 240 -8.96 7.22 13.04
N VAL A 241 -8.63 6.21 12.24
CA VAL A 241 -9.00 4.81 12.47
C VAL A 241 -7.71 4.00 12.54
N GLU A 242 -7.58 3.18 13.58
CA GLU A 242 -6.42 2.31 13.82
C GLU A 242 -6.92 0.89 14.12
N TRP A 243 -6.07 -0.11 13.90
CA TRP A 243 -6.35 -1.48 14.35
C TRP A 243 -6.05 -1.64 15.83
N ASP A 244 -7.01 -2.10 16.63
CA ASP A 244 -6.82 -2.31 18.07
C ASP A 244 -6.18 -3.68 18.41
N GLY A 245 -6.13 -4.59 17.43
CA GLY A 245 -5.78 -6.00 17.60
C GLY A 245 -6.88 -6.97 17.15
N ARG A 246 -8.10 -6.48 16.89
CA ARG A 246 -9.30 -7.26 16.51
C ARG A 246 -10.13 -6.61 15.41
N GLU A 247 -10.27 -5.30 15.42
CA GLU A 247 -11.01 -4.57 14.40
C GLU A 247 -10.46 -3.14 14.16
N LEU A 248 -10.95 -2.50 13.09
CA LEU A 248 -10.64 -1.11 12.77
C LEU A 248 -11.54 -0.17 13.58
N VAL A 249 -10.96 0.43 14.62
CA VAL A 249 -11.66 1.31 15.58
C VAL A 249 -11.29 2.77 15.39
N THR A 250 -12.22 3.67 15.71
CA THR A 250 -11.95 5.12 15.70
C THR A 250 -11.15 5.52 16.93
N THR A 251 -9.92 6.00 16.73
CA THR A 251 -9.05 6.49 17.81
C THR A 251 -9.14 8.01 17.99
N LEU A 252 -9.54 8.74 16.96
CA LEU A 252 -9.80 10.18 16.99
C LEU A 252 -10.96 10.53 16.07
N ALA A 253 -11.86 11.41 16.51
CA ALA A 253 -12.82 12.08 15.64
C ALA A 253 -12.89 13.56 16.03
N ARG A 254 -12.68 14.46 15.07
CA ARG A 254 -12.62 15.90 15.30
C ARG A 254 -13.37 16.63 14.19
N ARG A 255 -14.31 17.52 14.57
CA ARG A 255 -14.81 18.53 13.63
C ARG A 255 -13.73 19.60 13.42
N LEU A 256 -13.44 19.90 12.17
CA LEU A 256 -12.49 20.92 11.73
C LEU A 256 -13.32 22.05 11.12
N GLY A 257 -13.72 23.00 11.94
CA GLY A 257 -14.53 24.14 11.53
C GLY A 257 -14.22 25.32 12.44
N ARG A 258 -14.33 26.53 11.91
CA ARG A 258 -13.91 27.76 12.60
C ARG A 258 -14.41 27.79 14.05
N GLY A 259 -13.47 27.93 14.99
CA GLY A 259 -13.76 28.66 16.21
C GLY A 259 -14.32 30.02 15.81
N ARG A 260 -15.41 30.44 16.46
CA ARG A 260 -15.99 31.76 16.26
C ARG A 260 -15.03 32.85 16.71
#